data_AF-A0A4D4MWI2-F1
#
_entry.id   AF-A0A4D4MWI2-F1
#
_cell.length_a   1.000
_cell.length_b   1.000
_cell.length_c   1.000
_cell.angle_alpha   90.00
_cell.angle_beta   90.00
_cell.angle_gamma   90.00
#
_symmetry.space_group_name_H-M   'P 1'
#
loop_
_entity.id
_entity.type
_entity.pdbx_description
1 polymer ?
#
loop_
_entity_poly.entity_id
_entity_poly.type
_entity_poly.pdbx_seq_one_letter_code
_entity_poly.pdbx_strand_id
1 'polypeptide(L)'
;MTYRIDAHTNADDATRYRGDSEVEAWRAHDPIALLEHELTERGLLDEDGIRAAREDAEAMAADLRARMNQDPALDPMDLFAHVYAEPTPQLREQEAQLRAELAAEADGPQGVGR
;
A
#
# COMPACT_ATOMS: atom_id res chain seq x y z
N MET A 1 -1.98 3.01 -25.20
CA MET A 1 -0.57 2.94 -24.74
C MET A 1 -0.47 3.69 -23.42
N THR A 2 0.33 3.24 -22.47
CA THR A 2 0.54 3.90 -21.17
C THR A 2 2.01 3.80 -20.76
N TYR A 3 2.43 4.56 -19.75
CA TYR A 3 3.81 4.60 -19.27
C TYR A 3 3.90 4.67 -17.74
N ARG A 4 4.84 3.91 -17.17
CA ARG A 4 5.14 3.96 -15.73
C ARG A 4 6.22 5.00 -15.47
N ILE A 5 5.80 6.18 -15.06
CA ILE A 5 6.70 7.32 -14.76
C ILE A 5 7.73 6.92 -13.70
N ASP A 6 7.30 6.32 -12.60
CA ASP A 6 8.18 5.95 -11.50
C ASP A 6 8.86 4.59 -11.68
N ALA A 7 9.80 4.27 -10.78
CA ALA A 7 10.51 3.00 -10.79
C ALA A 7 9.54 1.81 -10.64
N HIS A 8 10.03 0.59 -10.88
CA HIS A 8 9.16 -0.59 -10.81
C HIS A 8 8.59 -0.80 -9.42
N THR A 9 9.43 -0.58 -8.42
CA THR A 9 9.13 -0.69 -6.99
C THR A 9 10.01 0.30 -6.24
N ASN A 10 9.80 0.44 -4.94
CA ASN A 10 10.70 1.20 -4.06
C ASN A 10 12.11 0.62 -3.95
N ALA A 11 12.32 -0.66 -4.31
CA ALA A 11 13.62 -1.32 -4.28
C ALA A 11 14.37 -1.28 -5.63
N ASP A 12 13.76 -0.67 -6.66
CA ASP A 12 14.28 -0.63 -8.02
C ASP A 12 14.95 0.71 -8.33
N ASP A 13 16.08 0.65 -9.04
CA ASP A 13 16.76 1.83 -9.58
C ASP A 13 16.60 1.86 -11.10
N ALA A 14 15.64 2.68 -11.54
CA ALA A 14 15.29 2.77 -12.94
C ALA A 14 16.34 3.47 -13.81
N THR A 15 17.22 4.29 -13.22
CA THR A 15 18.25 5.04 -13.96
C THR A 15 19.24 4.12 -14.67
N ARG A 16 19.29 2.84 -14.26
CA ARG A 16 20.13 1.81 -14.86
C ARG A 16 19.70 1.38 -16.26
N TYR A 17 18.41 1.55 -16.60
CA TYR A 17 17.83 0.99 -17.81
C TYR A 17 16.94 1.95 -18.60
N ARG A 18 16.66 3.15 -18.08
CA ARG A 18 16.01 4.23 -18.85
C ARG A 18 16.67 5.58 -18.60
N GLY A 19 16.64 6.43 -19.62
CA GLY A 19 17.11 7.81 -19.51
C GLY A 19 15.97 8.77 -19.15
N ASP A 20 16.31 9.89 -18.53
CA ASP A 20 15.34 10.90 -18.10
C ASP A 20 14.53 11.47 -19.27
N SER A 21 15.14 11.61 -20.45
CA SER A 21 14.48 12.13 -21.66
C SER A 21 13.29 11.28 -22.11
N GLU A 22 13.32 9.97 -21.88
CA GLU A 22 12.20 9.08 -22.16
C GLU A 22 11.04 9.37 -21.20
N VAL A 23 11.32 9.48 -19.91
CA VAL A 23 10.31 9.76 -18.88
C VAL A 23 9.67 11.12 -19.11
N GLU A 24 10.47 12.15 -19.42
CA GLU A 24 9.98 13.50 -19.69
C GLU A 24 9.07 13.56 -20.92
N ALA A 25 9.38 12.80 -21.98
CA ALA A 25 8.49 12.71 -23.14
C ALA A 25 7.10 12.16 -22.75
N TRP A 26 7.04 11.24 -21.78
CA TRP A 26 5.79 10.68 -21.28
C TRP A 26 5.08 11.56 -20.26
N ARG A 27 5.79 12.41 -19.49
CA ARG A 27 5.16 13.41 -18.61
C ARG A 27 4.29 14.39 -19.40
N ALA A 28 4.71 14.76 -20.61
CA ALA A 28 3.90 15.60 -21.50
C ALA A 28 2.60 14.92 -21.96
N HIS A 29 2.46 13.60 -21.77
CA HIS A 29 1.28 12.81 -22.11
C HIS A 29 0.51 12.35 -20.85
N ASP A 30 0.67 13.06 -19.72
CA ASP A 30 -0.05 12.76 -18.50
C ASP A 30 -1.58 12.84 -18.74
N PRO A 31 -2.31 11.72 -18.59
CA PRO A 31 -3.75 11.69 -18.85
C PRO A 31 -4.55 12.58 -17.89
N ILE A 32 -4.06 12.85 -16.67
CA ILE A 32 -4.73 13.74 -15.72
C ILE A 32 -4.63 15.17 -16.22
N ALA A 33 -3.43 15.61 -16.61
CA ALA A 33 -3.22 16.97 -17.14
C ALA A 33 -3.98 17.19 -18.45
N LEU A 34 -4.00 16.21 -19.35
CA LEU A 34 -4.75 16.28 -20.60
C LEU A 34 -6.27 16.39 -20.36
N LEU A 35 -6.80 15.63 -19.40
CA LEU A 35 -8.21 15.69 -19.04
C LEU A 35 -8.58 17.02 -18.36
N GLU A 36 -7.75 17.49 -17.42
CA GLU A 36 -7.93 18.78 -16.74
C GLU A 36 -8.00 19.93 -17.76
N HIS A 37 -7.07 19.95 -18.72
CA HIS A 37 -7.05 20.93 -19.81
C HIS A 37 -8.33 20.88 -20.65
N GLU A 38 -8.73 19.70 -21.14
CA GLU A 38 -9.93 19.54 -21.98
C GLU A 38 -11.21 19.98 -21.27
N LEU A 39 -11.37 19.66 -19.98
CA LEU A 39 -12.54 20.06 -19.21
C LEU A 39 -12.55 21.57 -18.93
N THR A 40 -11.38 22.16 -18.73
CA THR A 40 -11.23 23.61 -18.52
C THR A 40 -11.53 24.38 -19.80
N GLU A 41 -11.02 23.95 -20.95
CA GLU A 41 -11.31 24.57 -22.25
C GLU A 41 -12.81 24.54 -22.59
N ARG A 42 -13.51 23.48 -22.18
CA ARG A 42 -14.97 23.34 -22.35
C ARG A 42 -15.80 24.10 -21.31
N GLY A 43 -15.16 24.73 -20.31
CA GLY A 43 -15.84 25.40 -19.20
C GLY A 43 -16.61 24.45 -18.28
N LEU A 44 -16.22 23.17 -18.25
CA LEU A 44 -16.81 22.13 -17.40
C LEU A 44 -16.08 21.99 -16.07
N LEU A 45 -14.88 22.57 -15.96
CA LEU A 45 -14.04 22.58 -14.78
C LEU A 45 -13.38 23.96 -14.66
N ASP A 46 -13.39 24.53 -13.46
CA ASP A 46 -12.75 25.80 -13.15
C ASP A 46 -11.65 25.62 -12.08
N GLU A 47 -10.93 26.70 -11.76
CA GLU A 47 -9.86 26.70 -10.76
C GLU A 47 -10.35 26.23 -9.38
N ASP A 48 -11.58 26.61 -9.02
CA ASP A 48 -12.20 26.21 -7.75
C ASP A 48 -12.46 24.71 -7.71
N GLY A 49 -12.97 24.13 -8.79
CA GLY A 49 -13.17 22.70 -8.95
C GLY A 49 -11.86 21.90 -8.93
N ILE A 50 -10.80 22.40 -9.60
CA ILE A 50 -9.47 21.78 -9.56
C ILE A 50 -8.92 21.77 -8.14
N ARG A 51 -9.01 22.90 -7.44
CA ARG A 51 -8.57 23.03 -6.06
C ARG A 51 -9.34 22.08 -5.14
N ALA A 52 -10.67 22.05 -5.22
CA ALA A 52 -11.49 21.17 -4.42
C ALA A 52 -11.13 19.69 -4.63
N ALA A 53 -10.97 19.26 -5.88
CA ALA A 53 -10.58 17.89 -6.19
C ALA A 53 -9.20 17.52 -5.61
N ARG A 54 -8.23 18.44 -5.63
CA ARG A 54 -6.89 18.23 -5.02
C ARG A 54 -6.97 18.14 -3.50
N GLU A 55 -7.74 19.03 -2.87
CA GLU A 55 -7.94 19.04 -1.42
C GLU A 55 -8.63 17.75 -0.95
N ASP A 56 -9.68 17.32 -1.64
CA ASP A 56 -10.39 16.07 -1.35
C ASP A 56 -9.48 14.85 -1.51
N ALA A 57 -8.64 14.82 -2.56
CA ALA A 57 -7.69 13.74 -2.79
C ALA A 57 -6.63 13.66 -1.67
N GLU A 58 -6.09 14.81 -1.23
CA GLU A 58 -5.12 14.81 -0.13
C GLU A 58 -5.77 14.43 1.20
N ALA A 59 -6.98 14.91 1.48
CA ALA A 59 -7.72 14.54 2.68
C ALA A 59 -7.99 13.02 2.73
N MET A 60 -8.41 12.43 1.60
CA MET A 60 -8.59 10.99 1.47
C MET A 60 -7.28 10.22 1.67
N ALA A 61 -6.20 10.68 1.05
CA ALA A 61 -4.89 10.03 1.18
C ALA A 61 -4.36 10.12 2.62
N ALA A 62 -4.54 11.25 3.30
CA ALA A 62 -4.15 11.44 4.69
C ALA A 62 -4.94 10.53 5.64
N ASP A 63 -6.27 10.45 5.50
CA ASP A 63 -7.11 9.55 6.29
C ASP A 63 -6.75 8.08 6.05
N LEU A 64 -6.51 7.69 4.80
CA LEU A 64 -6.07 6.33 4.46
C LEU A 64 -4.74 5.99 5.14
N ARG A 65 -3.73 6.86 5.04
CA ARG A 65 -2.43 6.66 5.70
C ARG A 65 -2.59 6.56 7.22
N ALA A 66 -3.43 7.43 7.80
CA ALA A 66 -3.69 7.41 9.24
C ALA A 66 -4.33 6.08 9.69
N ARG A 67 -5.26 5.52 8.92
CA ARG A 67 -5.88 4.22 9.22
C ARG A 67 -4.94 3.05 9.00
N MET A 68 -4.17 3.06 7.91
CA MET A 68 -3.26 1.96 7.56
C MET A 68 -2.07 1.86 8.52
N ASN A 69 -1.67 2.96 9.16
CA ASN A 69 -0.59 2.99 10.15
C ASN A 69 -1.03 2.64 11.58
N GLN A 70 -2.30 2.25 11.78
CA GLN A 70 -2.73 1.74 13.09
C GLN A 70 -2.21 0.33 13.29
N ASP A 71 -1.69 0.03 14.48
CA ASP A 71 -1.25 -1.32 14.82
C ASP A 71 -2.44 -2.29 14.72
N PRO A 72 -2.40 -3.28 13.82
CA PRO A 72 -3.46 -4.26 13.74
C PRO A 72 -3.40 -5.19 14.96
N ALA A 73 -4.56 -5.51 15.53
CA ALA A 73 -4.68 -6.63 16.45
C ALA A 73 -4.58 -7.93 15.63
N LEU A 74 -3.39 -8.50 15.56
CA LEU A 74 -3.12 -9.74 14.83
C LEU A 74 -3.33 -10.93 15.78
N ASP A 75 -4.06 -11.95 15.33
CA ASP A 75 -4.03 -13.26 15.96
C ASP A 75 -2.88 -14.08 15.34
N PRO A 76 -1.85 -14.48 16.10
CA PRO A 76 -0.79 -15.35 15.59
C PRO A 76 -1.32 -16.67 14.99
N MET A 77 -2.52 -17.11 15.38
CA MET A 77 -3.14 -18.31 14.82
C MET A 77 -3.61 -18.13 13.36
N ASP A 78 -3.79 -16.89 12.90
CA ASP A 78 -4.16 -16.59 11.51
C ASP A 78 -3.10 -17.06 10.50
N LEU A 79 -1.85 -17.28 10.95
CA LEU A 79 -0.79 -17.91 10.15
C LEU A 79 -1.19 -19.28 9.59
N PHE A 80 -2.11 -19.99 10.25
CA PHE A 80 -2.51 -21.36 9.89
C PHE A 80 -3.93 -21.44 9.30
N ALA A 81 -4.79 -20.45 9.57
CA ALA A 81 -6.23 -20.52 9.33
C ALA A 81 -6.65 -20.56 7.84
N HIS A 82 -5.83 -19.98 6.95
CA HIS A 82 -6.21 -19.76 5.54
C HIS A 82 -5.29 -20.44 4.53
N VAL A 83 -4.51 -21.44 4.96
CA VAL A 83 -3.60 -22.19 4.07
C VAL A 83 -4.36 -23.18 3.19
N TYR A 84 -5.39 -23.83 3.75
CA TYR A 84 -6.30 -24.75 3.06
C TYR A 84 -7.74 -24.52 3.54
N ALA A 85 -8.72 -25.02 2.77
CA ALA A 85 -10.12 -24.99 3.20
C ALA A 85 -10.34 -25.74 4.53
N GLU A 86 -9.60 -26.83 4.74
CA GLU A 86 -9.52 -27.55 6.01
C GLU A 86 -8.05 -27.68 6.41
N PRO A 87 -7.68 -27.40 7.67
CA PRO A 87 -6.30 -27.49 8.12
C PRO A 87 -5.84 -28.96 8.13
N THR A 88 -4.66 -29.19 7.58
CA THR A 88 -4.02 -30.51 7.63
C THR A 88 -3.65 -30.88 9.07
N PRO A 89 -3.45 -32.17 9.40
CA PRO A 89 -2.95 -32.57 10.70
C PRO A 89 -1.66 -31.83 11.12
N GLN A 90 -0.73 -31.64 10.18
CA GLN A 90 0.54 -30.95 10.45
C GLN A 90 0.36 -29.47 10.78
N LEU A 91 -0.57 -28.78 10.11
CA LEU A 91 -0.88 -27.38 10.43
C LEU A 91 -1.49 -27.25 11.82
N ARG A 92 -2.35 -28.20 12.23
CA ARG A 92 -2.91 -28.23 13.60
C ARG A 92 -1.83 -28.48 14.66
N GLU A 93 -0.86 -29.34 14.36
CA GLU A 93 0.30 -29.58 15.24
C GLU A 93 1.16 -28.33 15.39
N GLN A 94 1.47 -27.63 14.29
CA GLN A 94 2.26 -26.38 14.30
C GLN A 94 1.53 -25.25 15.04
N GLU A 95 0.23 -25.10 14.81
CA GLU A 95 -0.62 -24.14 15.52
C GLU A 95 -0.62 -24.41 17.03
N ALA A 96 -0.77 -25.67 17.43
CA ALA A 96 -0.74 -26.07 18.84
C ALA A 96 0.63 -25.80 19.48
N GLN A 97 1.72 -26.03 18.74
CA GLN A 97 3.08 -25.71 19.20
C GLN A 97 3.25 -24.21 19.43
N LEU A 98 2.91 -23.36 18.45
CA LEU A 98 3.05 -21.90 18.59
C LEU A 98 2.18 -21.37 19.74
N ARG A 99 0.97 -21.90 19.89
CA ARG A 99 0.08 -21.56 21.02
C ARG A 99 0.74 -21.87 22.37
N ALA A 100 1.41 -23.01 22.49
CA ALA A 100 2.10 -23.39 23.72
C ALA A 100 3.32 -22.48 24.00
N GLU A 101 4.08 -22.10 22.96
CA GLU A 101 5.20 -21.18 23.08
C GLU A 101 4.76 -19.79 23.55
N LEU A 102 3.70 -19.23 22.96
CA LEU A 102 3.14 -17.93 23.35
C LEU A 102 2.57 -17.94 24.78
N ALA A 103 1.91 -19.04 25.18
CA ALA A 103 1.43 -19.18 26.56
C ALA A 103 2.58 -19.24 27.57
N ALA A 104 3.65 -19.97 27.25
CA ALA A 104 4.84 -20.03 28.09
C ALA A 104 5.57 -18.68 28.20
N GLU A 105 5.60 -17.89 27.12
CA GLU A 105 6.17 -16.53 27.11
C GLU A 105 5.34 -15.56 27.98
N ALA A 106 4.02 -15.68 27.96
CA ALA A 106 3.14 -14.87 28.81
C ALA A 106 3.27 -15.18 30.32
N ASP A 107 3.57 -16.44 30.66
CA ASP A 107 3.72 -16.91 32.06
C ASP A 107 5.14 -16.72 32.63
N GLY A 108 6.13 -16.37 31.80
CA GLY A 108 7.50 -16.08 32.22
C GLY A 108 7.68 -14.72 32.90
N PRO A 109 8.73 -14.50 33.73
CA PRO A 109 9.02 -13.16 34.25
C PRO A 109 9.27 -12.22 33.07
N GLN A 110 8.52 -11.11 32.97
CA GLN A 110 8.65 -10.13 31.89
C GLN A 110 10.10 -9.65 31.77
N GLY A 111 10.83 -10.27 30.85
CA GLY A 111 12.27 -10.15 30.68
C GLY A 111 12.56 -9.37 29.41
N VAL A 112 12.89 -8.10 29.58
CA VAL A 112 13.75 -7.24 28.74
C VAL A 112 13.66 -7.57 27.24
N GLY A 113 12.86 -6.76 26.55
CA GLY A 113 12.78 -6.70 25.09
C GLY A 113 14.17 -6.67 24.44
N ARG A 114 14.28 -7.40 23.34
CA ARG A 114 15.42 -7.35 22.43
C ARG A 114 15.07 -6.47 21.24
#